data_AF-A0A7V2AUM0-F1
#
_entry.id   AF-A0A7V2AUM0-F1
#
_cell.length_a   1.000
_cell.length_b   1.000
_cell.length_c   1.000
_cell.angle_alpha   90.00
_cell.angle_beta   90.00
_cell.angle_gamma   90.00
#
_symmetry.space_group_name_H-M   'P 1'
#
loop_
_entity.id
_entity.type
_entity.pdbx_description
1 polymer ?
#
loop_
_entity_poly.entity_id
_entity_poly.type
_entity_poly.pdbx_seq_one_letter_code
_entity_poly.pdbx_strand_id
1 'polypeptide(L)'
;MKRALIVFAAVAVLVAAVVIYMLSNIDSLVARAIEKHGSRVTRTSVSVSGVELSLKEGRGSITGLRVESPDGFDARDAFTLGDITLDVDIKSLRGEPVVIDEIRVSAPVVNVEVRETGASNIDDLRK
;
A
#
# COMPACT_ATOMS: atom_id res chain seq x y z
N MET A 1 25.21 -34.90 -16.17
CA MET A 1 24.92 -34.73 -14.73
C MET A 1 25.59 -33.50 -14.13
N LYS A 2 26.93 -33.37 -14.13
CA LYS A 2 27.63 -32.22 -13.53
C LYS A 2 27.21 -30.84 -14.09
N ARG A 3 27.04 -30.71 -15.42
CA ARG A 3 26.59 -29.46 -16.05
C ARG A 3 25.16 -29.05 -15.68
N ALA A 4 24.24 -30.02 -15.59
CA ALA A 4 22.87 -29.77 -15.16
C ALA A 4 22.80 -29.33 -13.68
N LEU A 5 23.66 -29.92 -12.83
CA LEU A 5 23.78 -29.53 -11.43
C LEU A 5 24.30 -28.09 -11.27
N ILE A 6 25.27 -27.68 -12.10
CA ILE A 6 25.81 -26.32 -12.12
C ILE A 6 24.74 -25.31 -12.58
N VAL A 7 23.99 -25.63 -13.63
CA VAL A 7 22.89 -24.76 -14.11
C VAL A 7 21.81 -24.64 -13.03
N PHE A 8 21.41 -25.74 -12.40
CA PHE A 8 20.44 -25.71 -11.31
C PHE A 8 20.93 -24.87 -10.11
N ALA A 9 22.19 -25.06 -9.71
CA ALA A 9 22.80 -24.26 -8.64
C ALA A 9 22.85 -22.77 -9.00
N ALA A 10 23.20 -22.42 -10.24
CA ALA A 10 23.23 -21.03 -10.70
C ALA A 10 21.83 -20.38 -10.70
N VAL A 11 20.80 -21.11 -11.14
CA VAL A 11 19.40 -20.64 -11.08
C VAL A 11 18.95 -20.47 -9.63
N ALA A 12 19.27 -21.42 -8.74
CA ALA A 12 18.92 -21.32 -7.33
C ALA A 12 19.57 -20.09 -6.67
N VAL A 13 20.84 -19.80 -6.99
CA VAL A 13 21.53 -18.60 -6.51
C VAL A 13 20.88 -17.33 -7.04
N LEU A 14 20.51 -17.29 -8.32
CA LEU A 14 19.78 -16.16 -8.91
C LEU A 14 18.44 -15.92 -8.21
N VAL A 15 17.65 -16.97 -8.00
CA VAL A 15 16.36 -16.86 -7.29
C VAL A 15 16.57 -16.38 -5.87
N ALA A 16 17.54 -16.93 -5.14
CA ALA A 16 17.86 -16.48 -3.79
C ALA A 16 18.27 -15.00 -3.76
N ALA A 17 19.08 -14.55 -4.71
CA ALA A 17 19.48 -13.14 -4.81
C ALA A 17 18.26 -12.23 -5.06
N VAL A 18 17.33 -12.62 -5.93
CA VAL A 18 16.08 -11.88 -6.17
C VAL A 18 15.21 -11.82 -4.92
N VAL A 19 15.03 -12.95 -4.23
CA VAL A 19 14.23 -13.01 -3.00
C VAL A 19 14.82 -12.12 -1.91
N ILE A 20 16.14 -12.19 -1.69
CA ILE A 20 16.84 -11.34 -0.71
C ILE A 20 16.68 -9.86 -1.08
N TYR A 21 16.84 -9.52 -2.35
CA TYR A 21 16.64 -8.15 -2.83
C TYR A 21 15.21 -7.66 -2.57
N MET A 22 14.19 -8.46 -2.85
CA MET A 22 12.79 -8.10 -2.61
C MET A 22 12.50 -7.94 -1.11
N LEU A 23 12.95 -8.88 -0.28
CA LEU A 23 12.75 -8.82 1.17
C LEU A 23 13.43 -7.59 1.79
N SER A 24 14.59 -7.19 1.27
CA SER A 24 15.32 -6.02 1.76
C SER A 24 14.68 -4.69 1.34
N ASN A 25 13.78 -4.70 0.36
CA ASN A 25 13.16 -3.48 -0.21
C ASN A 25 11.63 -3.52 -0.16
N ILE A 26 11.04 -4.43 0.63
CA ILE A 26 9.60 -4.69 0.60
C ILE A 26 8.78 -3.45 0.93
N ASP A 27 9.23 -2.66 1.90
CA ASP A 27 8.62 -1.39 2.29
C ASP A 27 8.49 -0.43 1.09
N SER A 28 9.59 -0.24 0.35
CA SER A 28 9.60 0.62 -0.83
C SER A 28 8.75 0.06 -1.98
N LEU A 29 8.69 -1.26 -2.13
CA LEU A 29 7.86 -1.92 -3.13
C LEU A 29 6.37 -1.73 -2.81
N VAL A 30 5.99 -1.88 -1.55
CA VAL A 30 4.61 -1.69 -1.10
C VAL A 30 4.22 -0.22 -1.17
N ALA A 31 5.09 0.71 -0.78
CA ALA A 31 4.86 2.15 -0.98
C ALA A 31 4.53 2.48 -2.44
N ARG A 32 5.38 2.04 -3.38
CA ARG A 32 5.14 2.22 -4.82
C ARG A 32 3.85 1.55 -5.30
N ALA A 33 3.50 0.39 -4.74
CA ALA A 33 2.25 -0.28 -5.08
C ALA A 33 1.03 0.52 -4.60
N ILE A 34 1.06 1.05 -3.38
CA ILE A 34 0.02 1.93 -2.83
C ILE A 34 -0.15 3.16 -3.72
N GLU A 35 0.94 3.84 -4.04
CA GLU A 35 0.89 5.05 -4.89
C GLU A 35 0.34 4.73 -6.28
N LYS A 36 0.84 3.67 -6.93
CA LYS A 36 0.43 3.28 -8.29
C LYS A 36 -1.02 2.82 -8.36
N HIS A 37 -1.44 1.95 -7.45
CA HIS A 37 -2.79 1.39 -7.47
C HIS A 37 -3.80 2.37 -6.88
N GLY A 38 -3.44 3.07 -5.81
CA GLY A 38 -4.23 4.15 -5.23
C GLY A 38 -4.50 5.24 -6.25
N SER A 39 -3.48 5.73 -6.95
CA SER A 39 -3.66 6.78 -7.97
C SER A 39 -4.53 6.31 -9.13
N ARG A 40 -4.42 5.03 -9.51
CA ARG A 40 -5.26 4.45 -10.56
C ARG A 40 -6.73 4.37 -10.14
N VAL A 41 -7.00 3.96 -8.91
CA VAL A 41 -8.37 3.79 -8.39
C VAL A 41 -9.03 5.15 -8.19
N THR A 42 -8.30 6.09 -7.58
CA THR A 42 -8.81 7.42 -7.23
C THR A 42 -8.75 8.43 -8.37
N ARG A 43 -8.04 8.09 -9.46
CA ARG A 43 -7.79 8.95 -10.64
C ARG A 43 -7.16 10.30 -10.29
N THR A 44 -6.46 10.35 -9.16
CA THR A 44 -5.72 11.52 -8.66
C THR A 44 -4.38 11.04 -8.13
N SER A 45 -3.50 11.96 -7.75
CA SER A 45 -2.21 11.60 -7.16
C SER A 45 -2.40 11.01 -5.76
N VAL A 46 -1.81 9.84 -5.53
CA VAL A 46 -1.71 9.21 -4.21
C VAL A 46 -0.24 9.08 -3.84
N SER A 47 0.11 9.58 -2.66
CA SER A 47 1.48 9.51 -2.12
C SER A 47 1.49 9.02 -0.68
N VAL A 48 2.59 8.38 -0.28
CA VAL A 48 2.85 8.01 1.12
C VAL A 48 4.23 8.53 1.53
N SER A 49 4.39 8.86 2.81
CA SER A 49 5.70 9.26 3.34
C SER A 49 6.60 8.06 3.63
N GLY A 50 5.99 6.92 3.98
CA GLY A 50 6.72 5.70 4.33
C GLY A 50 5.78 4.53 4.57
N VAL A 51 6.35 3.33 4.48
CA VAL A 51 5.71 2.05 4.79
C VAL A 51 6.72 1.27 5.63
N GLU A 52 6.25 0.57 6.66
CA GLU A 52 7.08 -0.33 7.46
C GLU A 52 6.35 -1.65 7.63
N LEU A 53 7.00 -2.77 7.29
CA LEU A 53 6.42 -4.11 7.34
C LEU A 53 7.22 -5.06 8.22
N SER A 54 6.56 -5.60 9.23
CA SER A 54 7.06 -6.70 10.04
C SER A 54 6.40 -8.01 9.61
N LEU A 55 6.97 -8.65 8.58
CA LEU A 55 6.44 -9.91 8.03
C LEU A 55 6.39 -11.06 9.06
N LYS A 56 7.26 -11.02 10.07
CA LYS A 56 7.29 -12.04 11.14
C LYS A 56 6.22 -11.82 12.19
N GLU A 57 5.78 -10.59 12.37
CA GLU A 57 4.75 -10.22 13.36
C GLU A 57 3.38 -10.07 12.72
N GLY A 58 3.31 -9.95 11.39
CA GLY A 58 2.04 -9.79 10.68
C GLY A 58 1.56 -8.34 10.66
N ARG A 59 2.45 -7.42 11.05
CA ARG A 59 2.14 -6.01 11.21
C ARG A 59 2.67 -5.19 10.04
N GLY A 60 1.89 -4.21 9.61
CA GLY A 60 2.29 -3.19 8.67
C GLY A 60 1.81 -1.81 9.09
N SER A 61 2.61 -0.78 8.81
CA SER A 61 2.21 0.61 8.95
C SER A 61 2.43 1.40 7.66
N ILE A 62 1.56 2.38 7.42
CA ILE A 62 1.67 3.36 6.35
C ILE A 62 1.60 4.73 7.00
N THR A 63 2.56 5.59 6.68
CA THR A 63 2.68 6.93 7.26
C THR A 63 2.43 7.99 6.19
N GLY A 64 1.71 9.05 6.57
CA GLY A 64 1.47 10.23 5.74
C GLY A 64 0.84 9.92 4.39
N LEU A 65 -0.21 9.08 4.36
CA LEU A 65 -0.98 8.86 3.14
C LEU A 65 -1.68 10.16 2.76
N ARG A 66 -1.54 10.58 1.51
CA ARG A 66 -2.21 11.74 0.93
C ARG A 66 -2.88 11.34 -0.37
N VAL A 67 -4.14 11.75 -0.51
CA VAL A 67 -4.92 11.64 -1.74
C VAL A 67 -5.27 13.06 -2.18
N GLU A 68 -4.77 13.47 -3.34
CA GLU A 68 -5.07 14.79 -3.90
C GLU A 68 -6.55 14.91 -4.27
N SER A 69 -7.10 16.12 -4.26
CA SER A 69 -8.45 16.32 -4.78
C SER A 69 -8.49 16.10 -6.30
N PRO A 70 -9.62 15.60 -6.85
CA PRO A 70 -9.83 15.61 -8.29
C PRO A 70 -9.78 17.04 -8.86
N ASP A 71 -9.60 17.15 -10.18
CA ASP A 71 -9.57 18.44 -10.84
C ASP A 71 -10.85 19.27 -10.61
N GLY A 72 -10.66 20.58 -10.40
CA GLY A 72 -11.72 21.58 -10.24
C GLY A 72 -12.28 21.71 -8.81
N PHE A 73 -11.59 21.19 -7.81
CA PHE A 73 -11.88 21.46 -6.39
C PHE A 73 -10.75 22.32 -5.81
N ASP A 74 -11.05 23.14 -4.80
CA ASP A 74 -10.15 24.16 -4.29
C ASP A 74 -9.13 23.59 -3.28
N ALA A 75 -9.54 22.62 -2.47
CA ALA A 75 -8.64 21.95 -1.54
C ALA A 75 -7.64 21.09 -2.30
N ARG A 76 -6.35 21.26 -2.00
CA ARG A 76 -5.30 20.46 -2.65
C ARG A 76 -5.46 18.95 -2.41
N ASP A 77 -5.75 18.59 -1.16
CA ASP A 77 -5.83 17.19 -0.73
C ASP A 77 -7.30 16.86 -0.40
N ALA A 78 -7.87 15.81 -0.99
CA ALA A 78 -9.23 15.35 -0.65
C ALA A 78 -9.24 14.72 0.75
N PHE A 79 -8.24 13.90 1.07
CA PHE A 79 -7.98 13.46 2.43
C PHE A 79 -6.53 13.06 2.68
N THR A 80 -6.12 13.17 3.93
CA THR A 80 -4.81 12.73 4.42
C THR A 80 -4.97 11.89 5.67
N LEU A 81 -4.19 10.81 5.79
CA LEU A 81 -4.14 9.96 6.97
C LEU A 81 -2.73 10.01 7.54
N GLY A 82 -2.60 10.35 8.83
CA GLY A 82 -1.32 10.47 9.51
C GLY A 82 -0.61 9.12 9.61
N ASP A 83 -1.27 8.15 10.24
CA ASP A 83 -0.75 6.79 10.39
C ASP A 83 -1.87 5.77 10.18
N ILE A 84 -1.56 4.69 9.48
CA ILE A 84 -2.43 3.54 9.27
C ILE A 84 -1.66 2.32 9.76
N THR A 85 -2.25 1.54 10.68
CA THR A 85 -1.67 0.29 11.18
C THR A 85 -2.61 -0.86 10.86
N LEU A 86 -2.03 -1.95 10.37
CA LEU A 86 -2.69 -3.21 10.10
C LEU A 86 -1.95 -4.32 10.86
N ASP A 87 -2.69 -5.15 11.59
CA ASP A 87 -2.16 -6.34 12.27
C ASP A 87 -2.94 -7.57 11.82
N VAL A 88 -2.26 -8.58 11.32
CA VAL A 88 -2.83 -9.80 10.73
C VAL A 88 -2.26 -11.01 11.42
N ASP A 89 -3.11 -11.92 11.88
CA ASP A 89 -2.65 -13.21 12.39
C ASP A 89 -2.04 -14.03 11.24
N ILE A 90 -0.72 -14.12 11.19
CA ILE A 90 0.02 -14.88 10.17
C ILE A 90 -0.44 -16.34 10.11
N LYS A 91 -0.89 -16.94 11.22
CA LYS A 91 -1.35 -18.33 11.24
C LYS A 91 -2.64 -18.49 10.44
N SER A 92 -3.49 -17.47 10.45
CA SER A 92 -4.76 -17.46 9.71
C SER A 92 -4.59 -17.42 8.19
N LEU A 93 -3.46 -16.90 7.68
CA LEU A 93 -3.20 -16.76 6.23
C LEU A 93 -3.23 -18.08 5.44
N ARG A 94 -3.09 -19.23 6.10
CA ARG A 94 -3.14 -20.57 5.47
C ARG A 94 -4.55 -21.16 5.45
N GLY A 95 -5.50 -20.55 6.13
CA GLY A 95 -6.88 -21.02 6.24
C GLY A 95 -7.86 -19.94 5.82
N GLU A 96 -9.14 -20.29 5.92
CA GLU A 96 -10.24 -19.36 5.73
C GLU A 96 -11.07 -19.36 7.03
N PRO A 97 -11.32 -18.19 7.65
CA PRO A 97 -11.01 -16.84 7.18
C PRO A 97 -9.59 -16.36 7.54
N VAL A 98 -9.11 -15.36 6.78
CA VAL A 98 -7.96 -14.53 7.21
C VAL A 98 -8.42 -13.61 8.35
N VAL A 99 -7.67 -13.59 9.45
CA VAL A 99 -7.98 -12.84 10.66
C VAL A 99 -7.12 -11.57 10.71
N ILE A 100 -7.79 -10.43 10.79
CA ILE A 100 -7.17 -9.12 11.00
C ILE A 100 -7.44 -8.73 12.44
N ASP A 101 -6.39 -8.68 13.26
CA ASP A 101 -6.47 -8.36 14.68
C ASP A 101 -6.63 -6.85 14.92
N GLU A 102 -6.08 -6.03 14.01
CA GLU A 102 -6.14 -4.57 14.12
C GLU A 102 -6.22 -3.90 12.75
N ILE A 103 -7.12 -2.91 12.65
CA ILE A 103 -7.02 -1.82 11.68
C ILE A 103 -7.16 -0.52 12.46
N ARG A 104 -6.11 0.30 12.45
CA ARG A 104 -6.09 1.59 13.13
C ARG A 104 -5.74 2.68 12.15
N VAL A 105 -6.50 3.76 12.15
CA VAL A 105 -6.24 4.96 11.37
C VAL A 105 -6.17 6.14 12.33
N SER A 106 -5.07 6.87 12.29
CA SER A 106 -4.79 8.01 13.17
C SER A 106 -4.68 9.30 12.38
N ALA A 107 -5.12 10.40 13.01
CA ALA A 107 -5.14 11.74 12.44
C ALA A 107 -5.73 11.82 11.01
N PRO A 108 -6.95 11.31 10.78
CA PRO A 108 -7.61 11.51 9.50
C PRO A 108 -8.03 12.98 9.34
N VAL A 109 -7.73 13.56 8.19
CA VAL A 109 -8.24 14.87 7.76
C VAL A 109 -8.92 14.67 6.41
N VAL A 110 -10.17 15.11 6.29
CA VAL A 110 -10.96 15.00 5.06
C VAL A 110 -11.47 16.39 4.71
N ASN A 111 -11.18 16.84 3.49
CA ASN A 111 -11.71 18.08 2.95
C ASN A 111 -12.87 17.72 2.03
N VAL A 112 -14.10 18.07 2.43
CA VAL A 112 -15.29 17.79 1.62
C VAL A 112 -15.75 19.08 0.96
N GLU A 113 -15.79 19.06 -0.36
CA GLU A 113 -16.31 20.15 -1.17
C GLU A 113 -17.48 19.66 -2.00
N VAL A 114 -18.52 20.49 -2.10
CA VAL A 114 -19.71 20.20 -2.88
C VAL A 114 -19.95 21.36 -3.84
N ARG A 115 -19.99 21.06 -5.15
CA ARG A 115 -20.28 22.06 -6.19
C ARG A 115 -21.77 22.35 -6.25
N GLU A 116 -22.15 23.42 -6.94
CA GLU A 116 -23.56 23.77 -7.22
C GLU A 116 -24.32 22.64 -7.95
N THR A 117 -23.61 21.82 -8.72
CA THR A 117 -24.18 20.63 -9.40
C THR A 117 -24.52 19.48 -8.45
N GLY A 118 -24.17 19.59 -7.16
CA GLY A 118 -24.29 18.54 -6.16
C GLY A 118 -23.18 17.49 -6.20
N ALA A 119 -22.22 17.60 -7.12
CA ALA A 119 -21.05 16.71 -7.17
C ALA A 119 -20.07 17.07 -6.05
N SER A 120 -19.58 16.05 -5.33
CA SER A 120 -18.55 16.21 -4.30
C SER A 120 -17.19 15.68 -4.75
N ASN A 121 -16.12 16.25 -4.20
CA ASN A 121 -14.76 15.76 -4.47
C ASN A 121 -14.57 14.30 -4.03
N ILE A 122 -15.17 13.91 -2.91
CA ILE A 122 -15.10 12.55 -2.38
C ILE A 122 -15.84 11.54 -3.28
N ASP A 123 -16.99 11.93 -3.83
CA ASP A 123 -17.73 11.05 -4.75
C ASP A 123 -16.99 10.88 -6.09
N ASP A 124 -16.29 11.91 -6.56
CA ASP A 124 -15.52 11.86 -7.79
C ASP A 124 -14.31 10.91 -7.70
N LEU A 125 -13.79 10.63 -6.50
CA LEU A 125 -12.73 9.62 -6.27
C LEU A 125 -13.20 8.17 -6.49
N ARG A 126 -14.52 7.91 -6.51
CA ARG A 126 -15.09 6.55 -6.58
C ARG A 126 -15.56 6.15 -7.98
N LYS A 127 -15.52 7.07 -8.94
CA LYS A 127 -16.00 6.87 -10.32
C LYS A 127 -15.01 6.11 -11.17
#